data_AF-A0A967SIU3-F1
#
_entry.id   AF-A0A967SIU3-F1
#
_cell.length_a   1.000
_cell.length_b   1.000
_cell.length_c   1.000
_cell.angle_alpha   90.00
_cell.angle_beta   90.00
_cell.angle_gamma   90.00
#
_symmetry.space_group_name_H-M   'P 1'
#
loop_
_entity.id
_entity.type
_entity.pdbx_description
1 polymer ?
#
loop_
_entity_poly.entity_id
_entity_poly.type
_entity_poly.pdbx_seq_one_letter_code
_entity_poly.pdbx_strand_id
1 'polypeptide(L)'
;MRLDVVDANGLLPMRAAPKAFTAAYHFRRFLQKTLPEHLLARPVADPLEGLPAEPVDLGEEMERWPAADADLLTGGPAALERLAIDHAVAPVDYRGGSEAGQARLSTWIREDLGRYGEARNDPDARATSGLSPYLHWGHV
;
A
#
# COMPACT_ATOMS: atom_id res chain seq x y z
N MET A 1 -15.80 -19.79 -11.73
CA MET A 1 -14.67 -19.22 -10.97
C MET A 1 -15.15 -18.85 -9.57
N ARG A 2 -14.47 -19.30 -8.51
CA ARG A 2 -14.69 -18.77 -7.15
C ARG A 2 -13.75 -17.59 -6.96
N LEU A 3 -14.27 -16.49 -6.44
CA LEU A 3 -13.49 -15.29 -6.12
C LEU A 3 -13.63 -15.02 -4.63
N ASP A 4 -12.49 -14.90 -3.97
CA ASP A 4 -12.39 -14.56 -2.56
C ASP A 4 -11.86 -13.11 -2.46
N VAL A 5 -12.50 -12.29 -1.61
CA VAL A 5 -12.13 -10.88 -1.42
C VAL A 5 -11.56 -10.73 -0.02
N VAL A 6 -10.31 -10.29 0.06
CA VAL A 6 -9.56 -10.12 1.31
C VAL A 6 -9.21 -8.66 1.50
N ASP A 7 -9.42 -8.14 2.71
CA ASP A 7 -8.96 -6.80 3.09
C ASP A 7 -7.49 -6.85 3.49
N ALA A 8 -6.65 -6.19 2.71
CA ALA A 8 -5.19 -6.10 2.91
C ALA A 8 -4.71 -4.66 3.14
N ASN A 9 -5.62 -3.70 3.35
CA ASN A 9 -5.26 -2.28 3.42
C ASN A 9 -5.17 -1.76 4.87
N GLY A 10 -5.93 -2.38 5.79
CA GLY A 10 -6.04 -1.95 7.18
C GLY A 10 -5.47 -2.96 8.18
N LEU A 11 -5.23 -2.48 9.40
CA LEU A 11 -4.87 -3.35 10.53
C LEU A 11 -6.07 -4.13 11.10
N LEU A 12 -7.28 -3.63 10.87
CA LEU A 12 -8.52 -4.26 11.29
C LEU A 12 -9.33 -4.59 10.03
N PRO A 13 -9.72 -5.85 9.80
CA PRO A 13 -10.58 -6.20 8.69
C PRO A 13 -11.86 -5.37 8.72
N MET A 14 -12.23 -4.75 7.60
CA MET A 14 -13.41 -3.88 7.53
C MET A 14 -14.69 -4.55 8.07
N ARG A 15 -14.84 -5.87 7.87
CA ARG A 15 -15.98 -6.65 8.34
C ARG A 15 -16.00 -6.93 9.85
N ALA A 16 -14.89 -6.70 10.55
CA ALA A 16 -14.84 -6.86 12.01
C ALA A 16 -15.53 -5.71 12.75
N ALA A 17 -15.69 -4.54 12.10
CA ALA A 17 -16.46 -3.44 12.67
C ALA A 17 -17.97 -3.74 12.60
N PRO A 18 -18.70 -3.72 13.73
CA PRO A 18 -20.12 -4.10 13.75
C PRO A 18 -21.04 -3.06 13.08
N LYS A 19 -20.52 -1.85 12.85
CA LYS A 19 -21.23 -0.72 12.25
C LYS A 19 -20.25 0.36 11.81
N ALA A 20 -20.73 1.28 10.98
CA ALA A 20 -20.07 2.55 10.76
C ALA A 20 -20.14 3.42 12.03
N PHE A 21 -19.01 3.98 12.43
CA PHE A 21 -18.93 4.91 13.56
C PHE A 21 -18.98 6.34 13.05
N THR A 22 -19.82 7.18 13.66
CA THR A 22 -20.03 8.57 13.22
C THR A 22 -18.96 9.54 13.73
N ALA A 23 -18.12 9.11 14.68
CA ALA A 23 -17.04 9.92 15.21
C ALA A 23 -15.79 9.08 15.49
N ALA A 24 -14.62 9.67 15.23
CA ALA A 24 -13.32 9.04 15.48
C ALA A 24 -13.13 8.60 16.93
N TYR A 25 -13.70 9.32 17.89
CA TYR A 25 -13.66 8.96 19.31
C TYR A 25 -14.28 7.57 19.58
N HIS A 26 -15.48 7.31 19.04
CA HIS A 26 -16.16 6.03 19.24
C HIS A 26 -15.44 4.90 18.52
N PHE A 27 -15.00 5.14 17.28
CA PHE A 27 -14.21 4.17 16.52
C PHE A 27 -12.91 3.82 17.25
N ARG A 28 -12.19 4.81 17.77
CA ARG A 28 -10.92 4.59 18.49
C ARG A 28 -11.08 3.68 19.71
N ARG A 29 -12.15 3.87 20.51
CA ARG A 29 -12.43 3.00 21.67
C ARG A 29 -12.70 1.56 21.25
N PHE A 30 -13.50 1.37 20.20
CA PHE A 30 -13.74 0.05 19.63
C PHE A 30 -12.43 -0.58 19.11
N LEU A 31 -11.68 0.17 18.29
CA LEU A 31 -10.42 -0.28 17.71
C LEU A 31 -9.41 -0.68 18.78
N GLN A 32 -9.20 0.12 19.83
CA GLN A 32 -8.26 -0.21 20.91
C GLN A 32 -8.61 -1.50 21.65
N LYS A 33 -9.90 -1.87 21.72
CA LYS A 33 -10.35 -3.11 22.35
C LYS A 33 -10.17 -4.32 21.43
N THR A 34 -10.47 -4.16 20.14
CA THR A 34 -10.58 -5.29 19.18
C THR A 34 -9.29 -5.52 18.40
N LEU A 35 -8.54 -4.46 18.09
CA LEU A 35 -7.32 -4.55 17.29
C LEU A 35 -6.28 -5.55 17.84
N PRO A 36 -6.05 -5.70 19.17
CA PRO A 36 -5.06 -6.66 19.67
C PRO A 36 -5.27 -8.11 19.19
N GLU A 37 -6.52 -8.54 18.99
CA GLU A 37 -6.85 -9.89 18.48
C GLU A 37 -6.44 -10.09 17.02
N HIS A 38 -6.43 -9.01 16.23
CA HIS A 38 -6.09 -9.05 14.80
C HIS A 38 -4.63 -8.70 14.52
N LEU A 39 -4.07 -7.73 15.25
CA LEU A 39 -2.72 -7.22 15.03
C LEU A 39 -1.63 -8.28 15.25
N LEU A 40 -1.89 -9.25 16.12
CA LEU A 40 -0.96 -10.33 16.44
C LEU A 40 -1.00 -11.48 15.43
N ALA A 41 -2.01 -11.53 14.56
CA ALA A 41 -2.11 -12.53 13.49
C ALA A 41 -1.18 -12.14 12.34
N ARG A 42 0.10 -12.54 12.43
CA ARG A 42 1.09 -12.29 11.37
C ARG A 42 0.98 -13.32 10.25
N PRO A 43 1.18 -12.92 8.98
CA PRO A 43 1.29 -13.89 7.89
C PRO A 43 2.52 -14.79 8.08
N VAL A 44 2.42 -16.01 7.55
CA VAL A 44 3.57 -16.91 7.42
C VAL A 44 4.55 -16.31 6.42
N ALA A 45 5.86 -16.46 6.67
CA ALA A 45 6.90 -15.85 5.84
C ALA A 45 6.91 -16.41 4.40
N ASP A 46 6.76 -17.73 4.27
CA ASP A 46 6.56 -18.40 2.99
C ASP A 46 5.23 -19.16 3.02
N PRO A 47 4.10 -18.48 2.73
CA PRO A 47 2.79 -19.12 2.78
C PRO A 47 2.59 -20.12 1.63
N LEU A 48 3.51 -20.16 0.67
CA LEU A 48 3.45 -21.05 -0.50
C LEU A 48 4.37 -22.26 -0.35
N GLU A 49 5.19 -22.33 0.70
CA GLU A 49 6.08 -23.45 0.97
C GLU A 49 5.29 -24.78 1.03
N GLY A 50 5.68 -25.74 0.19
CA GLY A 50 5.03 -27.06 0.13
C GLY A 50 3.68 -27.10 -0.58
N LEU A 51 3.19 -25.98 -1.12
CA LEU A 51 2.03 -25.99 -2.01
C LEU A 51 2.44 -26.42 -3.44
N PRO A 52 1.58 -27.16 -4.15
CA PRO A 52 1.84 -27.51 -5.54
C PRO A 52 1.88 -26.23 -6.40
N ALA A 53 3.03 -25.98 -7.02
CA ALA A 53 3.23 -24.89 -7.98
C ALA A 53 3.01 -25.38 -9.41
N GLU A 54 1.86 -25.99 -9.67
CA GLU A 54 1.51 -26.40 -11.04
C GLU A 54 1.25 -25.14 -11.88
N PRO A 55 1.92 -24.99 -13.04
CA PRO A 55 1.65 -23.88 -13.94
C PRO A 55 0.18 -23.89 -14.36
N VAL A 56 -0.48 -22.75 -14.20
CA VAL A 56 -1.84 -22.56 -14.73
C VAL A 56 -1.71 -22.09 -16.17
N ASP A 57 -2.33 -22.82 -17.10
CA ASP A 57 -2.51 -22.34 -18.47
C ASP A 57 -3.61 -21.27 -18.47
N LEU A 58 -3.21 -20.04 -18.79
CA LEU A 58 -4.08 -18.86 -18.86
C LEU A 58 -4.53 -18.54 -20.28
N GLY A 59 -4.23 -19.40 -21.27
CA GLY A 59 -4.74 -19.36 -22.65
C GLY A 59 -5.24 -18.01 -23.18
N GLU A 60 -6.56 -17.92 -23.38
CA GLU A 60 -7.25 -16.74 -23.92
C GLU A 60 -7.11 -15.48 -23.05
N GLU A 61 -6.97 -15.62 -21.73
CA GLU A 61 -6.78 -14.49 -20.83
C GLU A 61 -5.44 -13.80 -21.07
N MET A 62 -4.38 -14.55 -21.39
CA MET A 62 -3.06 -13.99 -21.71
C MET A 62 -3.07 -13.27 -23.06
N GLU A 63 -3.91 -13.71 -24.01
CA GLU A 63 -4.12 -12.99 -25.28
C GLU A 63 -4.94 -11.71 -25.07
N ARG A 64 -5.95 -11.76 -24.20
CA ARG A 64 -6.78 -10.60 -23.85
C ARG A 64 -6.03 -9.55 -23.04
N TRP A 65 -5.13 -9.99 -22.16
CA TRP A 65 -4.35 -9.15 -21.25
C TRP A 65 -2.86 -9.49 -21.39
N PRO A 66 -2.22 -9.05 -22.48
CA PRO A 66 -0.81 -9.36 -22.71
C PRO A 66 0.07 -8.76 -21.61
N ALA A 67 1.15 -9.46 -21.28
CA ALA A 67 2.14 -8.97 -20.33
C ALA A 67 2.73 -7.62 -20.78
N ALA A 68 3.04 -6.76 -19.81
CA ALA A 68 3.74 -5.52 -20.05
C ALA A 68 5.15 -5.79 -20.63
N ASP A 69 5.54 -5.00 -21.62
CA ASP A 69 6.90 -5.04 -22.15
C ASP A 69 7.93 -4.47 -21.15
N ALA A 70 9.21 -4.75 -21.38
CA ALA A 70 10.28 -4.32 -20.49
C ALA A 70 10.41 -2.79 -20.37
N ASP A 71 10.07 -2.04 -21.43
CA ASP A 71 10.14 -0.58 -21.43
C ASP A 71 9.06 0.02 -20.53
N LEU A 72 7.85 -0.55 -20.56
CA LEU A 72 6.75 -0.18 -19.67
C LEU A 72 7.06 -0.56 -18.22
N LEU A 73 7.62 -1.74 -17.99
CA LEU A 73 8.01 -2.20 -16.64
C LEU A 73 9.13 -1.36 -16.01
N THR A 74 10.05 -0.83 -16.82
CA THR A 74 11.10 0.07 -16.35
C THR A 74 10.64 1.53 -16.23
N GLY A 75 9.43 1.84 -16.69
CA GLY A 75 8.88 3.20 -16.65
C GLY A 75 9.58 4.18 -17.59
N GLY A 76 10.07 3.69 -18.74
CA GLY A 76 10.74 4.52 -19.73
C GLY A 76 9.83 5.65 -20.25
N PRO A 77 10.32 6.90 -20.43
CA PRO A 77 9.48 8.04 -20.84
C PRO A 77 8.66 7.77 -22.11
N ALA A 78 9.30 7.23 -23.15
CA ALA A 78 8.63 6.89 -24.42
C ALA A 78 7.58 5.77 -24.28
N ALA A 79 7.66 4.93 -23.24
CA ALA A 79 6.65 3.94 -22.93
C ALA A 79 5.45 4.55 -22.21
N LEU A 80 5.71 5.42 -21.24
CA LEU A 80 4.67 6.13 -20.50
C LEU A 80 3.89 7.09 -21.40
N GLU A 81 4.53 7.75 -22.37
CA GLU A 81 3.90 8.64 -23.36
C GLU A 81 2.80 7.94 -24.18
N ARG A 82 2.86 6.61 -24.33
CA ARG A 82 1.83 5.83 -25.04
C ARG A 82 0.57 5.60 -24.22
N LEU A 83 0.64 5.77 -22.90
CA LEU A 83 -0.50 5.56 -22.02
C LEU A 83 -1.52 6.70 -22.19
N ALA A 84 -2.80 6.35 -22.19
CA ALA A 84 -3.91 7.30 -22.24
C ALA A 84 -4.15 7.96 -20.88
N ILE A 85 -3.12 8.67 -20.38
CA ILE A 85 -3.13 9.43 -19.12
C ILE A 85 -2.97 10.92 -19.39
N ASP A 86 -3.25 11.75 -18.38
CA ASP A 86 -3.02 13.19 -18.47
C ASP A 86 -1.52 13.51 -18.38
N HIS A 87 -0.92 13.79 -19.54
CA HIS A 87 0.49 14.15 -19.66
C HIS A 87 0.81 15.60 -19.23
N ALA A 88 -0.19 16.41 -18.87
CA ALA A 88 0.05 17.71 -18.25
C ALA A 88 0.51 17.56 -16.79
N VAL A 89 0.26 16.41 -16.16
CA VAL A 89 0.74 16.09 -14.82
C VAL A 89 2.19 15.61 -14.90
N ALA A 90 3.12 16.49 -14.53
CA ALA A 90 4.54 16.17 -14.53
C ALA A 90 4.91 15.12 -13.47
N PRO A 91 5.94 14.30 -13.72
CA PRO A 91 6.51 13.42 -12.71
C PRO A 91 6.95 14.21 -11.46
N VAL A 92 6.76 13.60 -10.29
CA VAL A 92 7.23 14.12 -9.00
C VAL A 92 8.54 13.45 -8.60
N ASP A 93 9.31 14.10 -7.72
CA ASP A 93 10.56 13.58 -7.17
C ASP A 93 10.32 12.54 -6.06
N TYR A 94 9.42 11.59 -6.31
CA TYR A 94 9.18 10.44 -5.44
C TYR A 94 9.49 9.16 -6.20
N ARG A 95 10.36 8.34 -5.62
CA ARG A 95 10.54 6.97 -6.07
C ARG A 95 9.46 6.08 -5.44
N GLY A 96 8.69 5.40 -6.28
CA GLY A 96 7.74 4.36 -5.86
C GLY A 96 8.44 3.05 -5.48
N GLY A 97 7.63 2.05 -5.12
CA GLY A 97 8.11 0.71 -4.75
C GLY A 97 8.34 0.51 -3.25
N SER A 98 8.37 -0.75 -2.85
CA SER A 98 8.46 -1.14 -1.44
C SER A 98 9.77 -0.75 -0.78
N GLU A 99 10.89 -0.88 -1.49
CA GLU A 99 12.21 -0.48 -0.97
C GLU A 99 12.25 1.01 -0.59
N ALA A 100 11.75 1.88 -1.48
CA ALA A 100 11.70 3.32 -1.23
C ALA A 100 10.74 3.67 -0.08
N GLY A 101 9.59 2.99 0.01
CA GLY A 101 8.63 3.16 1.09
C GLY A 101 9.19 2.78 2.46
N GLN A 102 9.86 1.63 2.55
CA GLN A 102 10.50 1.16 3.77
C GLN A 102 11.67 2.08 4.19
N ALA A 103 12.45 2.58 3.23
CA ALA A 103 13.50 3.56 3.48
C ALA A 103 12.93 4.88 4.02
N ARG A 104 11.83 5.39 3.46
CA ARG A 104 11.17 6.60 3.96
C ARG A 104 10.59 6.39 5.37
N LEU A 105 9.94 5.26 5.62
CA LEU A 105 9.41 4.92 6.95
C LEU A 105 10.53 4.90 8.00
N SER A 106 11.64 4.21 7.70
CA SER A 106 12.79 4.10 8.58
C SER A 106 13.42 5.46 8.89
N THR A 107 13.53 6.32 7.87
CA THR A 107 14.04 7.69 8.01
C THR A 107 13.13 8.52 8.91
N TRP A 108 11.82 8.50 8.65
CA TRP A 108 10.87 9.26 9.46
C TRP A 108 10.87 8.83 10.93
N ILE A 109 10.89 7.52 11.21
CA ILE A 109 10.95 7.01 12.59
C ILE A 109 12.19 7.52 13.32
N ARG A 110 13.35 7.55 12.64
CA ARG A 110 14.64 7.92 13.24
C ARG A 110 14.79 9.42 13.45
N GLU A 111 14.30 10.23 12.50
CA GLU A 111 14.68 11.65 12.39
C GLU A 111 13.52 12.61 12.70
N ASP A 112 12.28 12.24 12.35
CA ASP A 112 11.16 13.17 12.30
C ASP A 112 10.05 12.86 13.32
N LEU A 113 9.87 11.58 13.68
CA LEU A 113 8.77 11.11 14.55
C LEU A 113 8.74 11.85 15.90
N GLY A 114 9.91 12.13 16.48
CA GLY A 114 10.01 12.87 17.76
C GLY A 114 9.45 14.29 17.68
N ARG A 115 9.48 14.93 16.51
CA ARG A 115 8.98 16.28 16.27
C ARG A 115 7.54 16.31 15.75
N TYR A 116 7.02 15.17 15.28
CA TYR A 116 5.70 15.08 14.65
C TYR A 116 4.57 15.65 15.54
N GLY A 117 4.59 15.35 16.84
CA GLY A 117 3.53 15.80 17.76
C GLY A 117 3.33 17.31 17.78
N GLU A 118 4.43 18.06 17.74
CA GLU A 118 4.45 19.52 17.83
C GLU A 118 4.38 20.19 16.46
N ALA A 119 5.06 19.62 15.46
CA ALA A 119 5.29 20.27 14.17
C ALA A 119 4.43 19.75 13.01
N ARG A 120 3.55 18.75 13.20
CA ARG A 120 2.72 18.18 12.11
C ARG A 120 1.78 19.16 11.40
N ASN A 121 1.46 20.28 12.06
CA ASN A 121 0.57 21.31 11.50
C ASN A 121 1.35 22.49 10.90
N ASP A 122 2.68 22.49 11.01
CA ASP A 122 3.55 23.48 10.41
C ASP A 122 4.04 22.95 9.04
N PRO A 123 3.54 23.51 7.91
CA PRO A 123 3.92 23.05 6.58
C PRO A 123 5.41 23.27 6.28
N ASP A 124 6.05 24.26 6.91
CA ASP A 124 7.46 24.58 6.67
C ASP A 124 8.40 23.66 7.46
N ALA A 125 7.92 23.08 8.56
CA ALA A 125 8.71 22.22 9.43
C ALA A 125 8.97 20.81 8.87
N ARG A 126 8.24 20.39 7.82
CA ARG A 126 8.35 19.08 7.15
C ARG A 126 8.35 17.86 8.10
N ALA A 127 7.64 17.94 9.22
CA ALA A 127 7.66 16.89 10.25
C ALA A 127 6.75 15.68 9.95
N THR A 128 5.97 15.71 8.86
CA THR A 128 5.06 14.63 8.49
C THR A 128 5.81 13.45 7.85
N SER A 129 5.18 12.27 7.87
CA SER A 129 5.85 11.05 7.40
C SER A 129 6.15 11.01 5.92
N GLY A 130 5.41 11.76 5.10
CA GLY A 130 5.51 11.62 3.64
C GLY A 130 5.18 10.20 3.15
N LEU A 131 4.52 9.37 3.98
CA LEU A 131 4.22 7.97 3.66
C LEU A 131 2.96 7.79 2.81
N SER A 132 2.18 8.86 2.59
CA SER A 132 0.91 8.74 1.87
C SER A 132 1.03 8.14 0.46
N PRO A 133 2.06 8.43 -0.37
CA PRO A 133 2.18 7.79 -1.68
C PRO A 133 2.47 6.29 -1.57
N TYR A 134 3.18 5.89 -0.50
CA TYR A 134 3.57 4.49 -0.29
C TYR A 134 2.42 3.66 0.28
N LEU A 135 1.69 4.22 1.25
CA LEU A 135 0.49 3.59 1.83
C LEU A 135 -0.62 3.45 0.79
N HIS A 136 -0.80 4.46 -0.08
CA HIS A 136 -1.83 4.43 -1.11
C HIS A 136 -1.66 3.26 -2.09
N TRP A 137 -0.42 2.90 -2.42
CA TRP A 137 -0.08 1.84 -3.37
C TRP A 137 0.35 0.52 -2.72
N GLY A 138 0.25 0.39 -1.39
CA GLY A 138 0.62 -0.85 -0.66
C GLY A 138 2.13 -1.16 -0.71
N HIS A 139 2.97 -0.13 -0.79
CA HIS A 139 4.43 -0.29 -0.78
C HIS A 139 5.00 -0.49 0.63
N VAL A 140 4.22 -0.22 1.68
CA VAL A 140 4.59 -0.36 3.10
C VAL A 140 3.53 -1.14 3.84
#